data_AF-A8UT40-F1
#
_entry.id   AF-A8UT40-F1
#
_cell.length_a   1.000
_cell.length_b   1.000
_cell.length_c   1.000
_cell.angle_alpha   90.00
_cell.angle_beta   90.00
_cell.angle_gamma   90.00
#
_symmetry.space_group_name_H-M   'P 1'
#
loop_
_entity.id
_entity.type
_entity.pdbx_description
1 polymer ?
#
loop_
_entity_poly.entity_id
_entity_poly.type
_entity_poly.pdbx_seq_one_letter_code
_entity_poly.pdbx_strand_id
1 'polypeptide(L)'
;MKFLFSDKFSRNALEFYNKVVNLLVILTVPIIILTLITAIFIILYDLRLFTAHIVEGEFRLEHEEAFKLLIKNILNFFVLIELFRVFLDVIEYKRIRKRQMLEAGIVFVVREIVIAMFDHRFSYTDLIGYSVLILALGITYVLMERSWFEFVRLSRRRTTDSEFEKGIKRVYRKLKRTEQ
;
A
#
# COMPACT_ATOMS: atom_id res chain seq x y z
N MET A 1 34.85 13.90 22.92
CA MET A 1 35.11 13.59 21.49
C MET A 1 34.23 12.49 20.89
N LYS A 2 33.52 11.66 21.68
CA LYS A 2 32.63 10.59 21.16
C LYS A 2 31.32 11.08 20.49
N PHE A 3 30.86 12.30 20.78
CA PHE A 3 29.56 12.78 20.28
C PHE A 3 29.58 13.27 18.82
N LEU A 4 30.74 13.70 18.28
CA LEU A 4 30.86 14.24 16.92
C LEU A 4 31.04 13.17 15.82
N PHE A 5 31.49 11.96 16.18
CA PHE A 5 31.69 10.87 15.21
C PHE A 5 30.35 10.23 14.78
N SER A 6 29.35 10.27 15.66
CA SER A 6 28.00 9.74 15.41
C SER A 6 27.24 10.53 14.34
N ASP A 7 27.42 11.85 14.28
CA ASP A 7 26.72 12.71 13.30
C ASP A 7 27.24 12.55 11.88
N LYS A 8 28.58 12.46 11.69
CA LYS A 8 29.17 12.24 10.36
C LYS A 8 28.82 10.85 9.80
N PHE A 9 28.88 9.82 10.65
CA PHE A 9 28.54 8.46 10.23
C PHE A 9 27.05 8.33 9.87
N SER A 10 26.15 8.93 10.65
CA SER A 10 24.71 8.91 10.39
C SER A 10 24.36 9.64 9.09
N ARG A 11 25.01 10.78 8.79
CA ARG A 11 24.82 11.49 7.53
C ARG A 11 25.27 10.69 6.32
N ASN A 12 26.47 10.10 6.37
CA ASN A 12 26.97 9.27 5.28
C ASN A 12 26.12 8.01 5.05
N ALA A 13 25.64 7.38 6.13
CA ALA A 13 24.73 6.24 6.04
C ALA A 13 23.38 6.61 5.42
N LEU A 14 22.83 7.77 5.78
CA LEU A 14 21.60 8.31 5.18
C LEU A 14 21.77 8.68 3.70
N GLU A 15 22.90 9.28 3.33
CA GLU A 15 23.23 9.60 1.94
C GLU A 15 23.40 8.34 1.09
N PHE A 16 24.08 7.32 1.63
CA PHE A 16 24.21 6.02 0.98
C PHE A 16 22.84 5.35 0.80
N TYR A 17 22.03 5.30 1.86
CA TYR A 17 20.66 4.80 1.80
C TYR A 17 19.84 5.50 0.71
N ASN A 18 19.84 6.84 0.71
CA ASN A 18 19.10 7.62 -0.29
C ASN A 18 19.61 7.37 -1.71
N LYS A 19 20.91 7.19 -1.90
CA LYS A 19 21.51 6.88 -3.20
C LYS A 19 21.09 5.50 -3.70
N VAL A 20 21.10 4.49 -2.83
CA VAL A 20 20.64 3.13 -3.15
C VAL A 20 19.14 3.15 -3.48
N VAL A 21 18.31 3.80 -2.66
CA VAL A 21 16.87 3.92 -2.92
C VAL A 21 16.61 4.62 -4.24
N ASN A 22 17.30 5.74 -4.52
CA ASN A 22 17.12 6.46 -5.77
C ASN A 22 17.54 5.64 -7.00
N LEU A 23 18.59 4.83 -6.88
CA LEU A 23 19.00 3.89 -7.93
C LEU A 23 17.94 2.81 -8.15
N LEU A 24 17.42 2.20 -7.08
CA LEU A 24 16.34 1.22 -7.15
C LEU A 24 15.10 1.80 -7.85
N VAL A 25 14.75 3.05 -7.53
CA VAL A 25 13.61 3.74 -8.15
C VAL A 25 13.84 3.97 -9.65
N ILE A 26 15.00 4.50 -10.04
CA ILE A 26 15.35 4.73 -11.45
C ILE A 26 15.30 3.43 -12.26
N LEU A 27 15.71 2.31 -11.68
CA LEU A 27 15.69 1.01 -12.36
C LEU A 27 14.29 0.40 -12.41
N THR A 28 13.53 0.48 -11.33
CA THR A 28 12.29 -0.30 -11.19
C THR A 28 11.09 0.41 -11.84
N VAL A 29 11.03 1.75 -11.83
CA VAL A 29 9.96 2.52 -12.50
C VAL A 29 9.80 2.14 -13.99
N PRO A 30 10.85 2.15 -14.83
CA PRO A 30 10.69 1.80 -16.25
C PRO A 30 10.31 0.33 -16.44
N ILE A 31 10.81 -0.58 -15.59
CA ILE A 31 10.45 -2.00 -15.62
C ILE A 31 8.94 -2.17 -15.37
N ILE A 32 8.39 -1.49 -14.36
CA ILE A 32 6.97 -1.61 -14.06
C ILE A 32 6.11 -0.99 -15.16
N ILE A 33 6.48 0.18 -15.68
CA ILE A 33 5.76 0.80 -16.81
C ILE A 33 5.72 -0.17 -18.00
N LEU A 34 6.87 -0.78 -18.35
CA LEU A 34 6.95 -1.72 -19.46
C LEU A 34 6.11 -2.99 -19.21
N THR A 35 6.11 -3.48 -17.97
CA THR A 35 5.31 -4.64 -17.56
C THR A 35 3.80 -4.34 -17.64
N LEU A 36 3.37 -3.15 -17.21
CA LEU A 36 1.98 -2.71 -17.30
C LEU A 36 1.52 -2.57 -18.75
N ILE A 37 2.35 -1.96 -19.62
CA ILE A 37 2.05 -1.84 -21.05
C ILE A 37 1.90 -3.24 -21.68
N THR A 38 2.83 -4.15 -21.37
CA THR A 38 2.79 -5.53 -21.88
C THR A 38 1.53 -6.25 -21.43
N ALA A 39 1.14 -6.12 -20.16
CA ALA A 39 -0.06 -6.75 -19.62
C ALA A 39 -1.35 -6.20 -20.26
N ILE A 40 -1.42 -4.87 -20.48
CA ILE A 40 -2.53 -4.26 -21.21
C ILE A 40 -2.60 -4.80 -22.64
N PHE A 41 -1.47 -4.92 -23.32
CA PHE A 41 -1.44 -5.45 -24.69
C PHE A 41 -1.93 -6.90 -24.77
N ILE A 42 -1.52 -7.75 -23.82
CA ILE A 42 -2.00 -9.13 -23.70
C ILE A 42 -3.53 -9.16 -23.53
N ILE A 43 -4.06 -8.38 -22.58
CA ILE A 43 -5.51 -8.34 -22.31
C ILE A 43 -6.29 -7.86 -23.54
N LEU A 44 -5.79 -6.83 -24.23
CA LEU A 44 -6.44 -6.31 -25.44
C LEU A 44 -6.43 -7.34 -26.59
N TYR A 45 -5.33 -8.09 -26.73
CA TYR A 45 -5.22 -9.15 -27.72
C TYR A 45 -6.20 -10.29 -27.43
N ASP A 46 -6.26 -10.76 -26.19
CA ASP A 46 -7.20 -11.80 -25.76
C ASP A 46 -8.65 -11.36 -25.93
N LEU A 47 -8.97 -10.10 -25.59
CA LEU A 47 -10.31 -9.55 -25.76
C LEU A 47 -10.70 -9.51 -27.24
N ARG A 48 -9.78 -9.09 -28.12
CA ARG A 48 -10.02 -9.08 -29.57
C ARG A 48 -10.27 -10.50 -30.09
N LEU A 49 -9.44 -11.46 -29.70
CA LEU A 49 -9.64 -12.87 -30.07
C LEU A 49 -11.00 -13.37 -29.59
N PHE A 50 -11.35 -13.13 -28.33
CA PHE A 50 -12.65 -13.53 -27.78
C PHE A 50 -13.82 -12.95 -28.58
N THR A 51 -13.77 -11.65 -28.93
CA THR A 51 -14.83 -11.02 -29.72
C THR A 51 -14.94 -11.59 -31.14
N ALA A 52 -13.82 -11.95 -31.77
CA ALA A 52 -13.84 -12.58 -33.10
C ALA A 52 -14.54 -13.95 -33.05
N HIS A 53 -14.22 -14.79 -32.06
CA HIS A 53 -14.86 -16.10 -31.88
C HIS A 53 -16.37 -16.00 -31.59
N ILE A 54 -16.82 -14.96 -30.87
CA ILE A 54 -18.26 -14.74 -30.61
C ILE A 54 -19.01 -14.30 -31.88
N VAL A 55 -18.39 -13.46 -32.71
CA VAL A 55 -19.03 -12.89 -33.91
C VAL A 55 -19.07 -13.91 -35.06
N GLU A 56 -18.04 -14.76 -35.19
CA GLU A 56 -17.92 -15.71 -36.32
C GLU A 56 -18.62 -17.06 -36.08
N GLY A 57 -19.15 -17.31 -34.87
CA GLY A 57 -20.08 -18.42 -34.62
C GLY A 57 -19.47 -19.82 -34.65
N GLU A 58 -18.14 -19.96 -34.67
CA GLU A 58 -17.47 -21.25 -34.61
C GLU A 58 -17.34 -21.76 -33.16
N PHE A 59 -17.88 -22.96 -32.94
CA PHE A 59 -17.67 -23.90 -31.84
C PHE A 59 -17.89 -23.42 -30.38
N ARG A 60 -19.10 -23.76 -29.90
CA ARG A 60 -19.63 -23.58 -28.54
C ARG A 60 -18.83 -24.20 -27.38
N LEU A 61 -17.74 -24.94 -27.65
CA LEU A 61 -16.92 -25.63 -26.64
C LEU A 61 -15.61 -24.88 -26.32
N GLU A 62 -15.07 -24.06 -27.22
CA GLU A 62 -13.85 -23.26 -26.95
C GLU A 62 -14.13 -21.98 -26.15
N HIS A 63 -15.40 -21.55 -26.08
CA HIS A 63 -15.78 -20.30 -25.42
C HIS A 63 -15.51 -20.31 -23.90
N GLU A 64 -15.69 -21.46 -23.23
CA GLU A 64 -15.43 -21.55 -21.78
C GLU A 64 -13.94 -21.42 -21.46
N GLU A 65 -13.06 -22.00 -22.28
CA GLU A 65 -11.62 -21.93 -22.07
C GLU A 65 -11.07 -20.54 -22.40
N ALA A 66 -11.51 -19.93 -23.50
CA ALA A 66 -11.14 -18.55 -23.87
C ALA A 66 -11.60 -17.53 -22.82
N PHE A 67 -12.82 -17.69 -22.29
CA PHE A 67 -13.33 -16.85 -21.21
C PHE A 67 -12.55 -17.04 -19.90
N LYS A 68 -12.21 -18.29 -19.55
CA LYS A 68 -11.36 -18.58 -18.39
C LYS A 68 -9.97 -17.99 -18.52
N LEU A 69 -9.36 -18.06 -19.70
CA LEU A 69 -8.05 -17.48 -19.98
C LEU A 69 -8.09 -15.95 -19.85
N LEU A 70 -9.11 -15.30 -20.42
CA LEU A 70 -9.30 -13.85 -20.33
C LEU A 70 -9.42 -13.38 -18.88
N ILE A 71 -10.28 -14.03 -18.09
CA ILE A 71 -10.44 -13.69 -16.67
C ILE A 71 -9.13 -13.90 -15.93
N LYS A 72 -8.44 -15.02 -16.14
CA LYS A 72 -7.14 -15.28 -15.51
C LYS A 72 -6.13 -14.18 -15.83
N ASN A 73 -6.08 -13.70 -17.07
CA ASN A 73 -5.15 -12.65 -17.49
C ASN A 73 -5.51 -11.27 -16.91
N ILE A 74 -6.81 -10.94 -16.81
CA ILE A 74 -7.29 -9.73 -16.12
C ILE A 74 -6.96 -9.77 -14.63
N LEU A 75 -7.23 -10.90 -13.97
CA LEU A 75 -6.88 -11.10 -12.56
C LEU A 75 -5.36 -11.04 -12.38
N ASN A 76 -4.56 -11.53 -13.33
CA ASN A 76 -3.10 -11.41 -13.30
C ASN A 76 -2.64 -9.95 -13.35
N PHE A 77 -3.23 -9.16 -14.24
CA PHE A 77 -2.98 -7.73 -14.35
C PHE A 77 -3.35 -6.95 -13.08
N PHE A 78 -4.44 -7.33 -12.41
CA PHE A 78 -4.80 -6.71 -11.13
C PHE A 78 -3.69 -6.85 -10.07
N VAL A 79 -2.93 -7.96 -10.06
CA VAL A 79 -1.75 -8.07 -9.17
C VAL A 79 -0.62 -7.14 -9.57
N LEU A 80 -0.39 -7.00 -10.87
CA LEU A 80 0.67 -6.15 -11.37
C LEU A 80 0.39 -4.70 -10.99
N ILE A 81 -0.88 -4.27 -11.08
CA ILE A 81 -1.31 -2.95 -10.60
C ILE A 81 -1.15 -2.83 -9.08
N GLU A 82 -1.53 -3.84 -8.31
CA GLU A 82 -1.42 -3.76 -6.84
C GLU A 82 0.04 -3.69 -6.37
N LEU A 83 0.91 -4.52 -6.96
CA LEU A 83 2.35 -4.47 -6.70
C LEU A 83 2.95 -3.13 -7.13
N PHE A 84 2.49 -2.58 -8.26
CA PHE A 84 2.86 -1.24 -8.70
C PHE A 84 2.43 -0.16 -7.73
N ARG A 85 1.20 -0.23 -7.20
CA ARG A 85 0.69 0.73 -6.21
C ARG A 85 1.55 0.75 -4.96
N VAL A 86 1.91 -0.42 -4.42
CA VAL A 86 2.84 -0.55 -3.28
C VAL A 86 4.19 0.10 -3.60
N PHE A 87 4.70 -0.13 -4.81
CA PHE A 87 5.97 0.42 -5.24
C PHE A 87 5.93 1.95 -5.42
N LEU A 88 4.85 2.49 -5.98
CA LEU A 88 4.64 3.94 -6.11
C LEU A 88 4.53 4.63 -4.75
N ASP A 89 3.83 4.02 -3.80
CA ASP A 89 3.69 4.57 -2.45
C ASP A 89 5.05 4.73 -1.74
N VAL A 90 6.02 3.84 -2.02
CA VAL A 90 7.40 3.97 -1.52
C VAL A 90 8.11 5.18 -2.12
N ILE A 91 7.85 5.49 -3.39
CA ILE A 91 8.45 6.63 -4.10
C ILE A 91 7.86 7.95 -3.63
N GLU A 92 6.52 8.05 -3.58
CA GLU A 92 5.82 9.32 -3.36
C GLU A 92 6.08 9.88 -1.95
N TYR A 93 6.09 9.02 -0.94
CA TYR A 93 6.11 9.50 0.45
C TYR A 93 7.49 9.49 1.12
N LYS A 94 8.53 8.92 0.48
CA LYS A 94 9.86 8.62 1.09
C LYS A 94 9.80 7.97 2.48
N ARG A 95 8.61 7.51 2.89
CA ARG A 95 8.25 6.87 4.15
C ARG A 95 7.06 5.99 3.86
N ILE A 96 7.21 4.72 4.16
CA ILE A 96 6.14 3.74 4.08
C ILE A 96 5.09 4.12 5.14
N ARG A 97 3.92 4.61 4.72
CA ARG A 97 2.80 4.72 5.66
C ARG A 97 2.31 3.30 5.90
N LYS A 98 2.43 2.82 7.14
CA LYS A 98 2.01 1.46 7.53
C LYS A 98 0.57 1.12 7.09
N ARG A 99 -0.29 2.14 6.98
CA ARG A 99 -1.68 2.03 6.52
C ARG A 99 -1.79 1.63 5.05
N GLN A 100 -1.00 2.27 4.19
CA GLN A 100 -1.01 2.00 2.74
C GLN A 100 -0.57 0.57 2.44
N MET A 101 0.47 0.10 3.11
CA MET A 101 0.91 -1.30 2.99
C MET A 101 -0.17 -2.29 3.43
N LEU A 102 -0.90 -1.98 4.50
CA LEU A 102 -1.95 -2.86 5.00
C LEU A 102 -3.17 -2.87 4.07
N GLU A 103 -3.57 -1.70 3.55
CA GLU A 103 -4.63 -1.58 2.54
C GLU A 103 -4.27 -2.37 1.27
N ALA A 104 -3.05 -2.22 0.77
CA ALA A 104 -2.58 -2.96 -0.39
C ALA A 104 -2.46 -4.48 -0.12
N GLY A 105 -1.99 -4.85 1.07
CA GLY A 105 -1.91 -6.25 1.50
C GLY A 105 -3.29 -6.93 1.57
N ILE A 106 -4.32 -6.23 2.05
CA ILE A 106 -5.70 -6.73 2.06
C ILE A 106 -6.19 -6.96 0.62
N VAL A 107 -5.98 -5.99 -0.29
CA VAL A 107 -6.38 -6.12 -1.69
C VAL A 107 -5.67 -7.30 -2.37
N PHE A 108 -4.38 -7.50 -2.07
CA PHE A 108 -3.60 -8.63 -2.57
C PHE A 108 -4.18 -9.99 -2.12
N VAL A 109 -4.54 -10.12 -0.84
CA VAL A 109 -5.14 -11.37 -0.32
C VAL A 109 -6.52 -11.62 -0.92
N VAL A 110 -7.36 -10.59 -1.01
CA VAL A 110 -8.70 -10.70 -1.62
C VAL A 110 -8.60 -11.16 -3.07
N ARG A 111 -7.64 -10.63 -3.83
CA ARG A 111 -7.41 -11.07 -5.21
C ARG A 111 -7.01 -12.54 -5.27
N GLU A 112 -6.09 -12.99 -4.42
CA GLU A 112 -5.65 -14.39 -4.45
C GLU A 112 -6.82 -15.35 -4.20
N ILE A 113 -7.73 -14.97 -3.30
CA ILE A 113 -8.99 -15.69 -3.08
C ILE A 113 -9.83 -15.71 -4.36
N VAL A 114 -10.01 -14.58 -5.04
CA VAL A 114 -10.77 -14.52 -6.29
C VAL A 114 -10.15 -15.42 -7.38
N ILE A 115 -8.83 -15.49 -7.48
CA ILE A 115 -8.13 -16.37 -8.43
C ILE A 115 -8.33 -17.83 -8.07
N ALA A 116 -8.11 -18.19 -6.81
CA ALA A 116 -8.29 -19.55 -6.35
C ALA A 116 -9.74 -20.02 -6.53
N MET A 117 -10.72 -19.11 -6.35
CA MET A 117 -12.14 -19.39 -6.62
C MET A 117 -12.37 -19.61 -8.10
N PHE A 118 -11.77 -18.78 -8.95
CA PHE A 118 -11.94 -18.89 -10.40
C PHE A 118 -11.29 -20.15 -10.98
N ASP A 119 -10.12 -20.54 -10.49
CA ASP A 119 -9.40 -21.75 -10.93
C ASP A 119 -9.98 -23.04 -10.30
N HIS A 120 -11.05 -22.94 -9.50
CA HIS A 120 -11.70 -24.04 -8.78
C HIS A 120 -10.71 -24.87 -7.92
N ARG A 121 -9.61 -24.27 -7.47
CA ARG A 121 -8.55 -24.92 -6.68
C ARG A 121 -8.70 -24.71 -5.17
N PHE A 122 -9.92 -24.51 -4.67
CA PHE A 122 -10.12 -24.31 -3.24
C PHE A 122 -10.07 -25.63 -2.48
N SER A 123 -8.97 -25.87 -1.76
CA SER A 123 -8.97 -26.85 -0.68
C SER A 123 -9.67 -26.27 0.56
N TYR A 124 -10.26 -27.14 1.39
CA TYR A 124 -10.78 -26.75 2.70
C TYR A 124 -9.70 -26.09 3.57
N THR A 125 -8.44 -26.51 3.42
CA THR A 125 -7.30 -25.92 4.12
C THR A 125 -7.04 -24.48 3.67
N ASP A 126 -7.15 -24.21 2.38
CA ASP A 126 -6.94 -22.87 1.81
C ASP A 126 -8.02 -21.92 2.31
N LEU A 127 -9.28 -22.38 2.38
CA LEU A 127 -10.41 -21.60 2.87
C LEU A 127 -10.19 -21.15 4.32
N ILE A 128 -9.74 -22.06 5.19
CA ILE A 128 -9.41 -21.74 6.58
C ILE A 128 -8.21 -20.78 6.64
N GLY A 129 -7.17 -21.04 5.84
CA GLY A 129 -5.98 -20.19 5.76
C GLY A 129 -6.29 -18.75 5.37
N TYR A 130 -7.05 -18.55 4.29
CA TYR A 130 -7.49 -17.23 3.84
C TYR A 130 -8.42 -16.55 4.83
N SER A 131 -9.30 -17.31 5.50
CA SER A 131 -10.19 -16.77 6.54
C SER A 131 -9.40 -16.22 7.74
N VAL A 132 -8.42 -17.00 8.23
CA VAL A 132 -7.53 -16.56 9.31
C VAL A 132 -6.69 -15.36 8.87
N LEU A 133 -6.18 -15.36 7.64
CA LEU A 133 -5.38 -14.26 7.10
C LEU A 133 -6.19 -12.96 6.98
N ILE A 134 -7.41 -13.02 6.44
CA ILE A 134 -8.31 -11.86 6.36
C ILE A 134 -8.66 -11.36 7.75
N LEU A 135 -8.98 -12.25 8.69
CA LEU A 135 -9.26 -11.85 10.07
C LEU A 135 -8.06 -11.15 10.71
N ALA A 136 -6.85 -11.69 10.55
CA ALA A 136 -5.63 -11.08 11.09
C ALA A 136 -5.36 -9.70 10.49
N LEU A 137 -5.49 -9.56 9.17
CA LEU A 137 -5.32 -8.28 8.47
C LEU A 137 -6.40 -7.26 8.87
N GLY A 138 -7.66 -7.70 8.97
CA GLY A 138 -8.79 -6.86 9.38
C GLY A 138 -8.66 -6.36 10.81
N ILE A 139 -8.31 -7.24 11.75
CA ILE A 139 -8.01 -6.86 13.14
C ILE A 139 -6.86 -5.87 13.18
N THR A 140 -5.78 -6.13 12.44
CA THR A 140 -4.62 -5.22 12.37
C THR A 140 -5.04 -3.85 11.82
N TYR A 141 -5.92 -3.81 10.82
CA TYR A 141 -6.41 -2.58 10.22
C TYR A 141 -7.21 -1.75 11.22
N VAL A 142 -8.18 -2.38 11.90
CA VAL A 142 -9.01 -1.73 12.91
C VAL A 142 -8.16 -1.23 14.08
N LEU A 143 -7.21 -2.04 14.56
CA LEU A 143 -6.30 -1.65 15.64
C LEU A 143 -5.41 -0.46 15.24
N MET A 144 -4.89 -0.47 14.01
CA MET A 144 -4.06 0.61 13.50
C MET A 144 -4.87 1.91 13.37
N GLU A 145 -6.09 1.85 12.85
CA GLU A 145 -6.95 3.03 12.71
C GLU A 145 -7.33 3.60 14.08
N ARG A 146 -7.72 2.74 15.03
CA ARG A 146 -8.00 3.17 16.42
C ARG A 146 -6.79 3.81 17.07
N SER A 147 -5.60 3.21 16.92
CA SER A 147 -4.36 3.76 17.48
C SER A 147 -4.00 5.11 16.89
N TRP A 148 -4.22 5.33 15.59
CA TRP A 148 -3.99 6.62 14.94
C TRP A 148 -4.90 7.69 15.53
N PHE A 149 -6.20 7.39 15.71
CA PHE A 149 -7.15 8.32 16.33
C PHE A 149 -6.74 8.72 17.74
N GLU A 150 -6.28 7.78 18.57
CA GLU A 150 -5.79 8.09 19.93
C GLU A 150 -4.51 8.94 19.90
N PHE A 151 -3.56 8.63 19.01
CA PHE A 151 -2.34 9.43 18.87
C PHE A 151 -2.63 10.87 18.42
N VAL A 152 -3.52 11.06 17.44
CA VAL A 152 -3.96 12.38 16.98
C VAL A 152 -4.70 13.14 18.10
N ARG A 153 -5.50 12.44 18.92
CA ARG A 153 -6.20 13.06 20.05
C ARG A 153 -5.21 13.51 21.14
N LEU A 154 -4.15 12.74 21.40
CA LEU A 154 -3.12 13.04 22.39
C LEU A 154 -2.18 14.18 21.96
N SER A 155 -1.83 14.26 20.67
CA SER A 155 -1.00 15.35 20.17
C SER A 155 -1.71 16.70 20.23
N ARG A 156 -3.03 16.72 20.01
CA ARG A 156 -3.85 17.94 20.10
C ARG A 156 -4.02 18.46 21.54
N ARG A 157 -4.10 17.57 22.54
CA ARG A 157 -4.17 17.99 23.95
C ARG A 157 -2.87 18.65 24.44
N ARG A 158 -1.72 18.13 24.02
CA ARG A 158 -0.41 18.60 24.51
C ARG A 158 -0.06 20.02 24.08
N THR A 159 -0.48 20.43 22.87
CA THR A 159 -0.29 21.81 22.40
C THR A 159 -1.19 22.80 23.12
N THR A 160 -2.46 22.45 23.36
CA THR A 160 -3.41 23.30 24.10
C THR A 160 -2.94 23.56 25.54
N ASP A 161 -2.47 22.53 26.26
CA ASP A 161 -1.97 22.73 27.63
C ASP A 161 -0.74 23.64 27.68
N SER A 162 0.19 23.51 26.71
CA SER A 162 1.39 24.35 26.68
C SER A 162 1.11 25.83 26.39
N GLU A 163 0.10 26.12 25.56
CA GLU A 163 -0.34 27.49 25.27
C GLU A 163 -1.13 28.08 26.43
N PHE A 164 -1.95 27.27 27.10
CA PHE A 164 -2.68 27.66 28.29
C PHE A 164 -1.73 27.98 29.46
N GLU A 165 -0.72 27.14 29.69
CA GLU A 165 0.29 27.35 30.74
C GLU A 165 1.12 28.62 30.50
N LYS A 166 1.49 28.90 29.24
CA LYS A 166 2.14 30.16 28.84
C LYS A 166 1.20 31.36 29.00
N GLY A 167 -0.09 31.20 28.76
CA GLY A 167 -1.13 32.21 29.01
C GLY A 167 -1.20 32.59 30.49
N ILE A 168 -1.33 31.59 31.37
CA ILE A 168 -1.36 31.80 32.82
C ILE A 168 -0.07 32.45 33.32
N LYS A 169 1.09 31.96 32.86
CA LYS A 169 2.40 32.55 33.22
C LYS A 169 2.53 34.02 32.80
N ARG A 170 1.86 34.45 31.71
CA ARG A 170 1.83 35.87 31.30
C ARG A 170 0.92 36.71 32.20
N VAL A 171 -0.25 36.19 32.58
CA VAL A 171 -1.20 36.89 33.46
C VAL A 171 -0.61 37.07 34.86
N TYR A 172 -0.03 36.02 35.44
CA TYR A 172 0.58 36.08 36.77
C TYR A 172 1.72 37.12 36.82
N ARG A 173 2.50 37.22 35.73
CA ARG A 173 3.59 38.20 35.61
C ARG A 173 3.09 39.65 35.48
N LYS A 174 1.89 39.86 34.92
CA LYS A 174 1.25 41.18 34.84
C LYS A 174 0.73 41.62 36.21
N LEU A 175 0.03 40.73 36.92
CA LEU A 175 -0.51 41.01 38.25
C LEU A 175 0.59 41.37 39.26
N LYS A 176 1.69 40.62 39.25
CA LYS A 176 2.85 40.90 40.12
C LYS A 176 3.55 42.24 39.84
N ARG A 177 3.33 42.84 38.66
CA ARG A 177 3.87 44.16 38.31
C ARG A 177 2.98 45.33 38.74
N THR A 178 1.73 45.08 39.12
CA THR A 178 0.76 46.13 39.49
C THR A 178 0.69 46.36 41.00
N GLU A 179 1.29 45.47 41.79
CA GLU A 179 1.39 45.57 43.26
C GLU A 179 2.73 46.17 43.75
N GLN A 180 3.60 46.61 42.84
CA GLN A 180 4.81 47.41 43.13
C GLN A 180 4.61 48.84 42.63
#